data_AF-A0A8J3F4R0-F1
#
_entry.id   AF-A0A8J3F4R0-F1
#
_cell.length_a   1.000
_cell.length_b   1.000
_cell.length_c   1.000
_cell.angle_alpha   90.00
_cell.angle_beta   90.00
_cell.angle_gamma   90.00
#
_symmetry.space_group_name_H-M   'P 1'
#
loop_
_entity.id
_entity.type
_entity.pdbx_description
1 polymer ?
#
loop_
_entity_poly.entity_id
_entity_poly.type
_entity_poly.pdbx_seq_one_letter_code
_entity_poly.pdbx_strand_id
1 'polypeptide(L)'
;MLTPIEQKILETQSLEEATAALEHLLSGGYSVTPDGQIYYIRQLVAQVKGLRIEIFSREHPPPHFHVSGGGIDATFSIADCSLQEGKIGGRERALIEWWFERSRPILVSAWNATRPSDCPVGPITL
;
A
#
# COMPACT_ATOMS: atom_id res chain seq x y z
N MET A 1 5.57 21.90 2.86
CA MET A 1 4.33 22.05 3.66
C MET A 1 4.30 20.88 4.62
N LEU A 2 3.99 21.12 5.89
CA LEU A 2 3.94 20.04 6.89
C LEU A 2 2.79 19.09 6.55
N THR A 3 3.00 17.80 6.75
CA THR A 3 1.91 16.81 6.60
C THR A 3 0.90 16.94 7.74
N PRO A 4 -0.36 16.49 7.58
CA PRO A 4 -1.33 16.51 8.68
C PRO A 4 -0.86 15.78 9.94
N ILE A 5 -0.04 14.72 9.78
CA ILE A 5 0.51 13.98 10.92
C ILE A 5 1.61 14.75 11.63
N GLU A 6 2.43 15.47 10.87
CA GLU A 6 3.51 16.30 11.40
C GLU A 6 2.94 17.51 12.15
N GLN A 7 1.89 18.16 11.63
CA GLN A 7 1.15 19.20 12.35
C GLN A 7 0.60 18.67 13.67
N LYS A 8 -0.06 17.51 13.64
CA LYS A 8 -0.65 16.89 14.83
C LYS A 8 0.40 16.56 15.90
N ILE A 9 1.59 16.11 15.50
CA ILE A 9 2.71 15.85 16.44
C ILE A 9 3.26 17.15 17.03
N LEU A 10 3.34 18.23 16.25
CA LEU A 10 3.85 19.52 16.74
C LEU A 10 2.87 20.24 17.67
N GLU A 11 1.57 19.98 17.54
CA GLU A 11 0.51 20.62 18.31
C GLU A 11 0.19 19.90 19.63
N THR A 12 0.59 18.63 19.79
CA THR A 12 0.32 17.88 21.03
C THR A 12 1.18 18.35 22.20
N GLN A 13 0.62 18.27 23.40
CA GLN A 13 1.25 18.66 24.66
C GLN A 13 1.66 17.47 25.53
N SER A 14 1.44 16.23 25.06
CA SER A 14 1.80 15.03 25.81
C SER A 14 2.54 14.01 24.95
N LEU A 15 3.46 13.27 25.60
CA LEU A 15 4.19 12.20 24.93
C LEU A 15 3.24 11.09 24.48
N GLU A 16 2.20 10.81 25.25
CA GLU A 16 1.20 9.78 24.96
C GLU A 16 0.50 10.04 23.62
N GLU A 17 0.01 11.26 23.40
CA GLU A 17 -0.59 11.69 22.14
C GLU A 17 0.41 11.67 20.97
N ALA A 18 1.68 12.04 21.20
CA ALA A 18 2.74 11.93 20.19
C ALA A 18 3.01 10.46 19.81
N THR A 19 3.02 9.54 20.77
CA THR A 19 3.18 8.10 20.49
C THR A 19 2.01 7.49 19.72
N ALA A 20 0.79 8.05 19.82
CA ALA A 20 -0.31 7.58 18.97
C ALA A 20 -0.03 7.84 17.47
N ALA A 21 0.68 8.91 17.14
CA ALA A 21 1.14 9.16 15.77
C ALA A 21 2.25 8.18 15.34
N LEU A 22 3.09 7.72 16.28
CA LEU A 22 4.15 6.75 16.01
C LEU A 22 3.60 5.42 15.48
N GLU A 23 2.53 4.89 16.08
CA GLU A 23 1.88 3.66 15.59
C GLU A 23 1.39 3.82 14.15
N HIS A 24 0.78 4.96 13.84
CA HIS A 24 0.32 5.27 12.49
C HIS A 24 1.48 5.45 11.50
N LEU A 25 2.60 6.05 11.91
CA LEU A 25 3.80 6.18 11.08
C LEU A 25 4.42 4.82 10.76
N LEU A 26 4.54 3.95 11.76
CA LEU A 26 5.16 2.63 11.63
C LEU A 26 4.30 1.63 10.84
N SER A 27 2.97 1.71 10.99
CA SER A 27 2.02 0.80 10.32
C SER A 27 1.47 1.33 9.00
N GLY A 28 1.42 2.65 8.84
CA GLY A 28 0.74 3.32 7.74
C GLY A 28 1.53 3.40 6.44
N GLY A 29 2.78 2.93 6.42
CA GLY A 29 3.58 2.95 5.19
C GLY A 29 4.18 4.31 4.86
N TYR A 30 4.72 4.98 5.87
CA TYR A 30 5.47 6.22 5.71
C TYR A 30 6.98 5.96 5.61
N SER A 31 7.68 6.86 4.94
CA SER A 31 9.14 6.92 4.90
C SER A 31 9.60 8.37 5.03
N VAL A 32 10.88 8.56 5.34
CA VAL A 32 11.51 9.88 5.43
C VAL A 32 12.49 10.04 4.27
N THR A 33 12.51 11.21 3.62
CA THR A 33 13.49 11.56 2.59
C THR A 33 14.84 11.93 3.23
N PRO A 34 15.96 11.98 2.46
CA PRO A 34 17.26 12.38 3.01
C PRO A 34 17.28 13.77 3.67
N ASP A 35 16.41 14.68 3.23
CA ASP A 35 16.22 16.03 3.77
C ASP A 35 15.21 16.09 4.95
N GLY A 36 14.73 14.94 5.42
CA GLY A 36 13.91 14.85 6.63
C GLY A 36 12.41 14.97 6.43
N GLN A 37 11.90 15.05 5.19
CA GLN A 37 10.47 15.15 4.92
C GLN A 37 9.80 13.78 4.95
N ILE A 38 8.66 13.69 5.64
CA ILE A 38 7.82 12.48 5.64
C ILE A 38 7.02 12.41 4.34
N TYR A 39 6.95 11.22 3.75
CA TYR A 39 6.10 10.93 2.61
C TYR A 39 5.51 9.53 2.70
N TYR A 40 4.41 9.32 1.99
CA TYR A 40 3.70 8.04 1.93
C TYR A 40 4.32 7.13 0.86
N ILE A 41 4.77 5.94 1.24
CA ILE A 41 5.38 4.96 0.33
C ILE A 41 4.45 3.81 -0.04
N ARG A 42 3.50 3.44 0.83
CA ARG A 42 2.64 2.29 0.60
C ARG A 42 1.33 2.37 1.38
N GLN A 43 0.28 1.81 0.80
CA GLN A 43 -0.98 1.55 1.43
C GLN A 43 -1.15 0.09 1.76
N LEU A 44 -1.32 -0.23 3.05
CA LEU A 44 -1.86 -1.51 3.47
C LEU A 44 -3.35 -1.54 3.13
N VAL A 45 -3.72 -2.35 2.14
CA VAL A 45 -5.11 -2.52 1.70
C VAL A 45 -5.84 -3.53 2.58
N ALA A 46 -5.18 -4.64 2.90
CA ALA A 46 -5.75 -5.68 3.75
C ALA A 46 -4.68 -6.42 4.53
N GLN A 47 -5.05 -6.91 5.71
CA GLN A 47 -4.25 -7.82 6.49
C GLN A 47 -5.14 -8.96 7.01
N VAL A 48 -4.73 -10.21 6.77
CA VAL A 48 -5.49 -11.39 7.22
C VAL A 48 -4.54 -12.51 7.61
N LYS A 49 -4.59 -12.92 8.89
CA LYS A 49 -3.84 -14.08 9.42
C LYS A 49 -2.35 -14.11 9.02
N GLY A 50 -1.68 -12.95 9.01
CA GLY A 50 -0.27 -12.82 8.65
C GLY A 50 0.00 -12.57 7.15
N LEU A 51 -1.02 -12.60 6.29
CA LEU A 51 -0.93 -12.10 4.92
C LEU A 51 -1.16 -10.59 4.90
N ARG A 52 -0.35 -9.87 4.14
CA ARG A 52 -0.49 -8.44 3.87
C ARG A 52 -0.73 -8.23 2.38
N ILE A 53 -1.65 -7.32 2.08
CA ILE A 53 -1.93 -6.84 0.73
C ILE A 53 -1.59 -5.36 0.70
N GLU A 54 -0.58 -4.98 -0.06
CA GLU A 54 -0.01 -3.63 -0.06
C GLU A 54 0.01 -3.05 -1.48
N ILE A 55 -0.19 -1.74 -1.61
CA ILE A 55 -0.01 -0.98 -2.85
C ILE A 55 1.07 0.06 -2.60
N PHE A 56 2.17 0.06 -3.36
CA PHE A 56 3.24 1.04 -3.20
C PHE A 56 3.02 2.25 -4.11
N SER A 57 3.05 3.44 -3.54
CA SER A 57 2.78 4.70 -4.24
C SER A 57 3.94 5.12 -5.15
N ARG A 58 5.18 4.76 -4.82
CA ARG A 58 6.38 5.12 -5.60
C ARG A 58 6.84 4.05 -6.59
N GLU A 59 6.14 2.92 -6.68
CA GLU A 59 6.53 1.85 -7.60
C GLU A 59 5.98 2.05 -9.01
N HIS A 60 6.75 1.56 -9.97
CA HIS A 60 6.62 1.86 -11.38
C HIS A 60 5.30 1.34 -12.00
N PRO A 61 4.84 1.97 -13.10
CA PRO A 61 3.89 1.35 -14.04
C PRO A 61 4.24 -0.12 -14.33
N PRO A 62 3.26 -1.05 -14.38
CA PRO A 62 1.80 -0.90 -14.30
C PRO A 62 1.24 -0.90 -12.85
N PRO A 63 -0.03 -0.52 -12.62
CA PRO A 63 -0.68 -0.59 -11.30
C PRO A 63 -0.66 -2.02 -10.76
N HIS A 64 -0.10 -2.21 -9.58
CA HIS A 64 0.08 -3.54 -9.00
C HIS A 64 -0.16 -3.53 -7.48
N PHE A 65 -0.42 -4.72 -6.94
CA PHE A 65 -0.52 -4.97 -5.51
C PHE A 65 0.42 -6.11 -5.12
N HIS A 66 0.96 -6.02 -3.91
CA HIS A 66 1.88 -6.99 -3.34
C HIS A 66 1.14 -7.86 -2.33
N VAL A 67 1.41 -9.16 -2.37
CA VAL A 67 0.95 -10.13 -1.37
C VAL A 67 2.16 -10.75 -0.71
N SER A 68 2.29 -10.56 0.61
CA SER A 68 3.39 -11.11 1.39
C SER A 68 2.92 -11.80 2.67
N GLY A 69 3.66 -12.83 3.09
CA GLY A 69 3.39 -13.60 4.31
C GLY A 69 3.02 -15.06 4.03
N GLY A 70 3.15 -15.92 5.05
CA GLY A 70 2.82 -17.36 4.89
C GLY A 70 3.64 -18.09 3.82
N GLY A 71 4.84 -17.61 3.51
CA GLY A 71 5.70 -18.15 2.43
C GLY A 71 5.40 -17.59 1.03
N ILE A 72 4.46 -16.63 0.93
CA ILE A 72 4.16 -15.89 -0.30
C ILE A 72 4.96 -14.59 -0.29
N ASP A 73 5.53 -14.26 -1.44
CA ASP A 73 6.14 -12.96 -1.73
C ASP A 73 5.96 -12.73 -3.23
N ALA A 74 4.90 -12.01 -3.61
CA ALA A 74 4.46 -11.91 -4.99
C ALA A 74 3.75 -10.59 -5.33
N THR A 75 3.98 -10.11 -6.55
CA THR A 75 3.42 -8.87 -7.10
C THR A 75 2.45 -9.18 -8.23
N PHE A 76 1.26 -8.58 -8.21
CA PHE A 76 0.20 -8.83 -9.17
C PHE A 76 -0.32 -7.53 -9.80
N SER A 77 -0.63 -7.58 -11.09
CA SER A 77 -1.29 -6.48 -11.81
C SER A 77 -2.72 -6.23 -11.29
N ILE A 78 -3.09 -4.97 -11.05
CA ILE A 78 -4.48 -4.58 -10.71
C ILE A 78 -5.39 -4.62 -11.96
N ALA A 79 -4.83 -4.67 -13.17
CA ALA A 79 -5.62 -4.74 -14.39
C ALA A 79 -6.30 -6.11 -14.55
N ASP A 80 -5.60 -7.18 -14.24
CA ASP A 80 -5.98 -8.55 -14.60
C ASP A 80 -5.49 -9.63 -13.61
N CYS A 81 -4.86 -9.25 -12.49
CA CYS A 81 -4.25 -10.17 -11.52
C CYS A 81 -3.13 -11.06 -12.10
N SER A 82 -2.51 -10.67 -13.22
CA SER A 82 -1.34 -11.39 -13.73
C SER A 82 -0.19 -11.28 -12.72
N LEU A 83 0.49 -12.39 -12.42
CA LEU A 83 1.73 -12.40 -11.63
C LEU A 83 2.84 -11.68 -12.39
N GLN A 84 3.39 -10.61 -11.80
CA GLN A 84 4.47 -9.80 -12.37
C GLN A 84 5.84 -10.24 -11.84
N GLU A 85 5.93 -10.48 -10.53
CA GLU A 85 7.19 -10.85 -9.86
C GLU A 85 6.92 -11.72 -8.64
N GLY A 86 7.92 -12.49 -8.22
CA GLY A 86 7.93 -13.21 -6.95
C GLY A 86 7.66 -14.71 -7.05
N LYS A 87 7.45 -15.33 -5.88
CA LYS A 87 7.26 -16.78 -5.73
C LYS A 87 5.97 -17.07 -4.99
N ILE A 88 5.16 -17.94 -5.58
CA ILE A 88 3.88 -18.37 -5.03
C ILE A 88 3.54 -19.79 -5.49
N GLY A 89 2.90 -20.58 -4.64
CA GLY A 89 2.36 -21.88 -5.00
C GLY A 89 1.11 -21.76 -5.89
N GLY A 90 0.86 -22.77 -6.73
CA GLY A 90 -0.29 -22.75 -7.65
C GLY A 90 -1.64 -22.66 -6.95
N ARG A 91 -1.78 -23.28 -5.76
CA ARG A 91 -2.99 -23.20 -4.94
C ARG A 91 -3.23 -21.78 -4.42
N GLU A 92 -2.20 -21.15 -3.86
CA GLU A 92 -2.27 -19.80 -3.28
C GLU A 92 -2.57 -18.78 -4.37
N ARG A 93 -1.94 -18.92 -5.55
CA ARG A 93 -2.23 -18.09 -6.72
C ARG A 93 -3.70 -18.16 -7.12
N ALA A 94 -4.27 -19.36 -7.25
CA ALA A 94 -5.68 -19.52 -7.60
C ALA A 94 -6.63 -18.87 -6.58
N LEU A 95 -6.27 -18.91 -5.29
CA LEU A 95 -7.05 -18.23 -4.24
C LEU A 95 -6.97 -16.70 -4.34
N ILE A 96 -5.79 -16.16 -4.67
CA ILE A 96 -5.61 -14.71 -4.89
C ILE A 96 -6.39 -14.26 -6.13
N GLU A 97 -6.34 -15.00 -7.23
CA GLU A 97 -7.10 -14.70 -8.45
C GLU A 97 -8.62 -14.69 -8.16
N TRP A 98 -9.13 -15.69 -7.44
CA TRP A 98 -10.53 -15.74 -7.02
C TRP A 98 -10.92 -14.57 -6.09
N TRP A 99 -10.04 -14.20 -5.15
CA TRP A 99 -10.26 -13.07 -4.26
C TRP A 99 -10.27 -11.74 -5.03
N PHE A 100 -9.34 -11.58 -5.98
CA PHE A 100 -9.17 -10.39 -6.80
C PHE A 100 -10.42 -10.06 -7.61
N GLU A 101 -11.08 -11.05 -8.23
CA GLU A 101 -12.33 -10.83 -8.98
C GLU A 101 -13.40 -10.10 -8.16
N ARG A 102 -13.40 -10.28 -6.84
CA ARG A 102 -14.38 -9.70 -5.90
C ARG A 102 -13.88 -8.43 -5.23
N SER A 103 -12.56 -8.24 -5.15
CA SER A 103 -11.93 -7.11 -4.46
C SER A 103 -11.38 -6.04 -5.40
N ARG A 104 -11.33 -6.29 -6.72
CA ARG A 104 -10.78 -5.37 -7.73
C ARG A 104 -11.29 -3.93 -7.61
N PRO A 105 -12.59 -3.65 -7.36
CA PRO A 105 -13.04 -2.27 -7.19
C PRO A 105 -12.37 -1.54 -6.02
N ILE A 106 -12.12 -2.26 -4.92
CA ILE A 106 -11.48 -1.72 -3.72
C ILE A 106 -9.99 -1.45 -4.01
N LEU A 107 -9.32 -2.39 -4.67
CA LEU A 107 -7.91 -2.22 -5.09
C LEU A 107 -7.74 -1.03 -6.04
N VAL A 108 -8.65 -0.86 -7.01
CA VAL A 108 -8.66 0.27 -7.93
C VAL A 108 -8.90 1.59 -7.17
N SER A 109 -9.83 1.61 -6.21
CA SER A 109 -10.05 2.81 -5.39
C SER A 109 -8.82 3.18 -4.57
N ALA A 110 -8.14 2.19 -3.97
CA ALA A 110 -6.92 2.39 -3.19
C ALA A 110 -5.78 2.92 -4.07
N TRP A 111 -5.54 2.30 -5.22
CA TRP A 111 -4.58 2.79 -6.23
C TRP A 111 -4.89 4.23 -6.64
N ASN A 112 -6.14 4.50 -7.02
CA ASN A 112 -6.52 5.83 -7.48
C ASN A 112 -6.36 6.90 -6.38
N ALA A 113 -6.54 6.55 -5.12
CA ALA A 113 -6.37 7.48 -4.00
C ALA A 113 -4.90 7.75 -3.63
N THR A 114 -3.99 6.82 -3.95
CA THR A 114 -2.59 6.87 -3.49
C THR A 114 -1.56 7.01 -4.61
N ARG A 115 -1.97 6.93 -5.88
CA ARG A 115 -1.09 7.12 -7.03
C ARG A 115 -0.45 8.52 -7.04
N PRO A 116 0.80 8.65 -7.49
CA PRO A 116 1.40 9.95 -7.77
C PRO A 116 0.62 10.70 -8.85
N SER A 117 0.54 12.03 -8.73
CA SER A 117 -0.13 12.89 -9.72
C SER A 117 0.56 12.88 -11.08
N ASP A 118 1.84 12.54 -11.13
CA ASP A 118 2.69 12.41 -12.32
C ASP A 118 2.84 10.95 -12.80
N CYS A 119 1.99 10.03 -12.33
CA CYS A 119 2.05 8.63 -12.73
C CYS A 119 1.72 8.46 -14.23
N PRO A 120 2.59 7.77 -15.02
CA PRO A 120 2.32 7.46 -16.43
C PRO A 120 1.06 6.62 -16.62
N VAL A 121 0.71 5.81 -15.62
CA VAL A 121 -0.56 5.08 -15.59
C VAL A 121 -1.54 5.90 -14.79
N GLY A 122 -2.42 6.57 -15.52
CA GLY A 122 -3.50 7.36 -14.95
C GLY A 122 -4.46 6.52 -14.09
N PRO A 123 -5.57 7.13 -13.64
CA PRO A 123 -6.56 6.41 -12.87
C PRO A 123 -7.11 5.21 -13.64
N ILE A 124 -7.32 4.08 -12.95
CA ILE A 124 -8.04 2.94 -13.52
C ILE A 124 -9.54 3.25 -13.46
N THR A 125 -10.22 3.09 -14.59
CA THR A 125 -11.69 3.11 -14.68
C THR A 125 -12.17 1.66 -14.77
N LEU A 126 -13.20 1.31 -13.98
CA LEU A 126 -13.82 -0.02 -13.96
C LEU A 126 -14.89 -0.19 -15.03
#